data_AF-L8PEU6-F1
#
_entry.id   AF-L8PEU6-F1
#
_cell.length_a   1.000
_cell.length_b   1.000
_cell.length_c   1.000
_cell.angle_alpha   90.00
_cell.angle_beta   90.00
_cell.angle_gamma   90.00
#
_symmetry.space_group_name_H-M   'P 1'
#
loop_
_entity.id
_entity.type
_entity.pdbx_description
1 polymer ?
#
loop_
_entity_poly.entity_id
_entity_poly.type
_entity_poly.pdbx_seq_one_letter_code
_entity_poly.pdbx_strand_id
1 'polypeptide(L)' 'MKKAMTRLDAREHVTFGGCLEEGAKGWVAGMILRSGKGGDFRDFTAIEEWARRVAAELTRGH' A
#
# COMPACT_ATOMS: atom_id res chain seq x y z
N MET A 1 -5.24 -8.41 -9.81
CA MET A 1 -5.66 -8.63 -8.41
C MET A 1 -6.64 -9.79 -8.24
N LYS A 2 -7.83 -9.81 -8.87
CA LYS A 2 -8.82 -10.91 -8.69
C LYS A 2 -8.25 -12.34 -8.73
N LYS A 3 -7.40 -12.68 -9.71
CA LYS A 3 -6.76 -14.02 -9.78
C LYS A 3 -5.91 -14.38 -8.57
N ALA A 4 -5.20 -13.40 -7.99
CA ALA A 4 -4.37 -13.63 -6.80
C ALA A 4 -5.24 -13.76 -5.55
N MET A 5 -6.27 -12.92 -5.43
CA MET A 5 -7.23 -12.99 -4.32
C MET A 5 -7.96 -14.33 -4.28
N THR A 6 -8.46 -14.81 -5.43
CA THR A 6 -9.12 -16.12 -5.53
C THR A 6 -8.19 -17.26 -5.13
N ARG A 7 -6.90 -17.18 -5.48
CA ARG A 7 -5.91 -18.21 -5.10
C ARG A 7 -5.59 -18.22 -3.62
N LEU A 8 -5.67 -17.07 -2.96
CA LEU A 8 -5.36 -16.90 -1.53
C LEU A 8 -6.60 -16.94 -0.65
N ASP A 9 -7.78 -17.16 -1.23
CA ASP A 9 -9.09 -16.97 -0.58
C ASP A 9 -9.19 -15.63 0.19
N ALA A 10 -8.58 -14.59 -0.39
CA ALA A 10 -8.55 -13.27 0.23
C ALA A 10 -9.93 -12.61 0.08
N ARG A 11 -10.53 -12.27 1.22
CA ARG A 11 -11.83 -11.56 1.29
C ARG A 11 -11.81 -10.20 0.61
N GLU A 12 -10.69 -9.49 0.69
CA GLU A 12 -10.52 -8.16 0.13
C GLU A 12 -9.03 -7.83 -0.09
N HIS A 13 -8.76 -6.72 -0.77
CA HIS A 13 -7.43 -6.16 -0.87
C HIS A 13 -7.48 -4.63 -0.88
N VAL A 14 -6.47 -3.99 -0.31
CA VAL A 14 -6.21 -2.56 -0.41
C VAL A 14 -4.77 -2.34 -0.87
N THR A 15 -4.52 -1.26 -1.61
CA THR A 15 -3.16 -0.85 -2.01
C THR A 15 -2.89 0.55 -1.50
N PHE A 16 -1.74 0.75 -0.88
CA PHE A 16 -1.29 2.05 -0.42
C PHE A 16 -0.22 2.62 -1.36
N GLY A 17 -0.04 3.94 -1.32
CA GLY A 17 1.11 4.57 -1.96
C GLY A 17 2.42 4.01 -1.40
N GLY A 18 3.50 4.12 -2.18
CA GLY A 18 4.84 3.74 -1.75
C GLY A 18 5.67 4.95 -1.34
N CYS A 19 6.89 4.68 -0.86
CA CYS A 19 7.90 5.72 -0.72
C CYS A 19 8.80 5.73 -1.96
N LEU A 20 8.98 6.91 -2.56
CA LEU A 20 9.87 7.13 -3.69
C LEU A 20 11.08 7.96 -3.23
N GLU A 21 12.11 7.25 -2.78
CA GLU A 21 13.38 7.80 -2.28
C GLU A 21 14.56 7.44 -3.20
N GLU A 22 15.70 8.13 -3.02
CA GLU A 22 16.96 7.78 -3.66
C GLU A 22 17.33 6.32 -3.35
N GLY A 23 17.28 5.46 -4.37
CA GLY A 23 17.42 4.00 -4.22
C GLY A 23 16.27 3.21 -4.85
N ALA A 24 15.17 3.86 -5.21
CA ALA A 24 14.12 3.26 -6.03
C ALA A 24 14.70 2.79 -7.38
N LYS A 25 14.72 1.46 -7.59
CA LYS A 25 15.35 0.85 -8.77
C LYS A 25 14.49 1.06 -10.00
N GLY A 26 14.97 1.87 -10.94
CA GLY A 26 14.35 2.03 -12.26
C GLY A 26 14.65 3.38 -12.90
N TRP A 27 14.83 3.39 -14.21
CA TRP A 27 15.10 4.60 -14.98
C TRP A 27 14.01 5.68 -14.79
N VAL A 28 12.74 5.28 -14.74
CA VAL A 28 11.60 6.17 -14.49
C VAL A 28 11.62 6.75 -13.08
N ALA A 29 11.90 5.93 -12.07
CA ALA A 29 12.01 6.39 -10.67
C ALA A 29 13.11 7.45 -10.52
N GLY A 30 14.26 7.23 -11.16
CA GLY A 30 15.35 8.21 -11.21
C GLY A 30 14.95 9.54 -11.86
N MET A 31 14.13 9.52 -12.92
CA MET A 31 13.65 10.74 -13.59
C MET A 31 12.66 11.55 -12.72
N ILE A 32 11.78 10.85 -11.99
CA ILE A 32 10.82 11.50 -11.08
C ILE A 32 11.55 12.15 -9.91
N LEU A 33 12.55 11.47 -9.33
CA LEU A 33 13.41 12.01 -8.27
C LEU A 33 14.17 13.26 -8.74
N ARG A 34 14.78 13.21 -9.93
CA ARG A 34 15.48 14.36 -10.54
C ARG A 34 14.58 15.57 -10.80
N SER A 35 13.27 15.33 -10.93
CA SER A 35 12.27 16.39 -11.12
C SER A 35 11.75 16.96 -9.80
N GLY A 36 12.32 16.57 -8.64
CA GLY A 36 11.89 17.01 -7.32
C GLY A 36 10.54 16.45 -6.87
N LYS A 37 10.03 15.41 -7.54
CA LYS A 37 8.73 14.78 -7.28
C LYS A 37 8.86 13.48 -6.48
N GLY A 38 10.00 13.29 -5.82
CA GLY A 38 10.17 12.23 -4.82
C GLY A 38 9.35 12.51 -3.57
N GLY A 39 9.18 11.48 -2.74
CA GLY A 39 8.47 11.63 -1.47
C GLY A 39 7.78 10.35 -1.01
N ASP A 40 7.20 10.44 0.18
CA ASP A 40 6.35 9.39 0.73
C ASP A 40 4.91 9.64 0.33
N PHE A 41 4.33 8.70 -0.41
CA PHE A 41 2.94 8.76 -0.87
C PHE A 41 2.02 7.88 -0.03
N ARG A 42 2.53 7.29 1.06
CA ARG A 42 1.71 6.57 2.03
C ARG A 42 0.81 7.56 2.77
N ASP A 43 -0.49 7.31 2.71
CA ASP A 43 -1.45 7.94 3.60
C ASP A 43 -1.52 7.10 4.89
N PHE A 44 -0.80 7.54 5.91
CA PHE A 44 -0.75 6.82 7.19
C PHE A 44 -2.10 6.79 7.90
N THR A 45 -2.91 7.84 7.78
CA THR A 45 -4.27 7.86 8.31
C THR A 45 -5.11 6.76 7.68
N ALA A 46 -5.06 6.63 6.34
CA ALA A 46 -5.78 5.57 5.64
C ALA A 46 -5.27 4.17 6.00
N ILE A 47 -3.95 4.01 6.23
CA ILE A 47 -3.36 2.74 6.70
C ILE A 47 -3.88 2.39 8.09
N GLU A 48 -3.88 3.34 9.03
CA GLU A 48 -4.34 3.15 10.40
C GLU A 48 -5.83 2.81 10.48
N GLU A 49 -6.66 3.50 9.70
CA GLU A 49 -8.09 3.24 9.62
C GLU A 49 -8.38 1.83 9.07
N TRP A 50 -7.67 1.44 8.01
CA TRP A 50 -7.79 0.10 7.46
C TRP A 50 -7.36 -0.97 8.48
N ALA A 51 -6.21 -0.78 9.13
CA ALA A 51 -5.72 -1.70 10.15
C ALA A 51 -6.70 -1.84 11.33
N ARG A 52 -7.29 -0.73 11.78
CA ARG A 52 -8.30 -0.72 12.85
C ARG A 52 -9.55 -1.50 12.45
N ARG A 53 -10.01 -1.35 11.21
CA ARG A 53 -11.16 -2.10 10.69
C ARG A 53 -10.88 -3.61 10.67
N VAL A 54 -9.72 -4.02 10.15
CA VAL A 54 -9.32 -5.44 10.13
C VAL A 54 -9.25 -6.01 11.55
N ALA A 55 -8.65 -5.28 12.49
CA ALA A 55 -8.60 -5.70 13.90
C ALA A 55 -10.01 -5.88 14.49
N ALA A 56 -10.92 -4.95 14.21
CA ALA A 56 -12.31 -5.04 14.67
C ALA A 56 -13.09 -6.21 14.04
N GLU A 57 -12.80 -6.56 12.78
CA GLU A 57 -13.38 -7.74 12.13
C GLU A 57 -12.88 -9.04 12.75
N LEU A 58 -11.58 -9.12 13.08
CA LEU A 58 -10.99 -10.28 13.73
C LEU A 58 -11.52 -10.48 15.16
N THR A 59 -11.75 -9.40 15.91
CA THR A 59 -12.29 -9.50 17.29
C THR A 59 -13.78 -9.80 17.34
N ARG A 60 -14.56 -9.38 16.33
CA ARG A 60 -15.99 -9.73 16.21
C ARG A 60 -16.24 -11.15 15.70
N GLY A 61 -15.22 -11.80 15.13
CA GLY A 61 -15.31 -13.14 14.55
C GLY A 61 -15.02 -14.30 15.51
N HIS A 62 -14.95 -14.04 16.82
CA HIS A 62 -14.77 -15.05 17.89
C HIS A 62 -16.09 -15.41 18.57
#